data_AF-A0A963QA56-F1
#
_entry.id   AF-A0A963QA56-F1
#
_cell.length_a   1.000
_cell.length_b   1.000
_cell.length_c   1.000
_cell.angle_alpha   90.00
_cell.angle_beta   90.00
_cell.angle_gamma   90.00
#
_symmetry.space_group_name_H-M   'P 1'
#
loop_
_entity.id
_entity.type
_entity.pdbx_description
1 polymer ?
#
loop_
_entity_poly.entity_id
_entity_poly.type
_entity_poly.pdbx_seq_one_letter_code
_entity_poly.pdbx_strand_id
1 'polypeptide(L)' 'MPFMPTCKEAAALLIANEDRLISLSDRVRVRLHLMACKTCPNFERQLLTMRNAMRQWRNYASDEPPTPGR' A
#
# COMPACT_ATOMS: atom_id res chain seq x y z
N MET A 1 -15.19 -8.96 -19.11
CA MET A 1 -15.01 -9.86 -17.95
C MET A 1 -14.82 -8.99 -16.71
N PRO A 2 -15.86 -8.75 -15.89
CA PRO A 2 -15.88 -7.65 -14.92
C PRO A 2 -15.28 -8.00 -13.54
N PHE A 3 -14.66 -9.17 -13.39
CA PHE A 3 -14.24 -9.69 -12.08
C PHE A 3 -12.73 -9.62 -11.79
N MET A 4 -11.90 -9.32 -12.79
CA MET A 4 -10.46 -9.12 -12.59
C MET A 4 -10.11 -7.65 -12.74
N PRO A 5 -9.54 -7.00 -11.71
CA PRO A 5 -9.09 -5.63 -11.82
C PRO A 5 -7.98 -5.54 -12.87
N THR A 6 -7.95 -4.44 -13.61
CA THR A 6 -6.81 -4.08 -14.47
C THR A 6 -5.59 -3.75 -13.62
N CYS A 7 -4.39 -3.70 -14.22
CA CYS A 7 -3.17 -3.33 -13.51
C CYS A 7 -3.29 -1.97 -12.78
N LYS A 8 -4.00 -1.01 -13.39
CA LYS A 8 -4.25 0.32 -12.81
C LYS A 8 -5.20 0.24 -11.61
N GLU A 9 -6.26 -0.55 -11.71
CA GLU A 9 -7.20 -0.76 -10.60
C GLU A 9 -6.54 -1.55 -9.47
N ALA A 10 -5.71 -2.54 -9.77
CA ALA A 10 -4.94 -3.27 -8.77
C ALA A 10 -3.99 -2.33 -8.00
N ALA A 11 -3.31 -1.42 -8.70
CA ALA A 11 -2.48 -0.39 -8.09
C ALA A 11 -3.31 0.57 -7.21
N ALA A 12 -4.47 1.02 -7.68
CA ALA A 12 -5.36 1.88 -6.92
C ALA A 12 -5.88 1.18 -5.65
N LEU A 13 -6.25 -0.10 -5.75
CA LEU A 13 -6.70 -0.91 -4.61
C LEU A 13 -5.56 -1.18 -3.61
N LEU A 14 -4.31 -1.39 -4.07
CA LEU A 14 -3.15 -1.52 -3.20
C LEU A 14 -2.85 -0.26 -2.39
N ILE A 15 -3.03 0.92 -3.01
CA ILE A 15 -2.90 2.22 -2.35
C ILE A 15 -4.07 2.43 -1.39
N ALA A 16 -5.30 2.16 -1.83
CA ALA A 16 -6.50 2.31 -1.03
C ALA A 16 -6.50 1.40 0.21
N ASN A 17 -5.97 0.18 0.10
CA ASN A 17 -5.77 -0.75 1.23
C ASN A 17 -4.85 -0.20 2.32
N GLU A 18 -4.01 0.79 2.00
CA GLU A 18 -3.20 1.45 3.03
C GLU A 18 -3.92 2.59 3.73
N ASP A 19 -4.62 3.40 2.95
CA ASP A 19 -5.30 4.57 3.48
C ASP A 19 -6.56 4.17 4.26
N ARG A 20 -7.21 3.06 3.86
CA ARG A 20 -8.53 2.64 4.34
C ARG A 20 -8.62 1.12 4.45
N LEU A 21 -9.43 0.64 5.40
CA LEU A 21 -9.83 -0.77 5.45
C LEU A 21 -10.67 -1.09 4.21
N ILE A 22 -10.04 -1.66 3.18
CA ILE A 22 -10.76 -2.16 2.00
C ILE A 22 -11.58 -3.40 2.37
N SER A 23 -12.68 -3.61 1.66
CA SER A 23 -13.48 -4.84 1.79
C SER A 23 -12.63 -6.07 1.48
N LEU A 24 -12.84 -7.17 2.23
CA LEU A 24 -12.13 -8.44 2.04
C LEU A 24 -12.23 -8.95 0.59
N SER A 25 -13.33 -8.65 -0.10
CA SER A 25 -13.53 -8.99 -1.52
C SER A 25 -12.51 -8.34 -2.43
N ASP A 26 -12.17 -7.07 -2.20
CA ASP A 26 -11.24 -6.34 -3.07
C ASP A 26 -9.80 -6.79 -2.82
N ARG A 27 -9.50 -7.21 -1.58
CA ARG A 27 -8.22 -7.81 -1.23
C ARG A 27 -7.98 -9.12 -1.98
N VAL A 28 -9.01 -9.96 -2.08
CA VAL A 28 -8.93 -11.24 -2.83
C VAL A 28 -8.78 -10.98 -4.33
N ARG A 29 -9.49 -10.00 -4.89
CA ARG A 29 -9.39 -9.62 -6.31
C ARG A 29 -7.97 -9.18 -6.69
N VAL A 30 -7.35 -8.31 -5.90
CA VAL A 30 -5.97 -7.86 -6.14
C VAL A 30 -4.99 -9.02 -6.01
N ARG A 31 -5.16 -9.89 -5.00
CA ARG A 31 -4.26 -11.03 -4.77
C ARG A 31 -4.32 -12.04 -5.92
N LEU A 32 -5.51 -12.30 -6.47
CA LEU A 32 -5.67 -13.08 -7.70
C LEU A 32 -4.98 -12.42 -8.89
N HIS A 33 -5.13 -11.09 -9.07
CA HIS A 33 -4.47 -10.36 -10.14
C HIS A 33 -2.94 -10.43 -10.04
N LEU A 34 -2.38 -10.30 -8.83
CA LEU A 34 -0.93 -10.42 -8.59
C LEU A 34 -0.39 -11.82 -8.90
N MET A 35 -1.20 -12.87 -8.77
CA MET A 35 -0.84 -14.22 -9.18
C MET A 35 -0.90 -14.41 -10.70
N ALA A 36 -1.84 -13.75 -11.38
CA ALA A 36 -2.01 -13.82 -12.82
C ALA A 36 -1.05 -12.90 -13.60
N CYS A 37 -0.64 -11.78 -13.02
CA CYS A 37 0.20 -10.76 -13.63
C CYS A 37 1.63 -10.79 -13.06
N LYS A 38 2.64 -10.86 -13.94
CA LYS A 38 4.06 -10.88 -13.53
C LYS A 38 4.60 -9.50 -13.13
N THR A 39 4.02 -8.42 -13.65
CA THR A 39 4.55 -7.05 -13.46
C THR A 39 4.02 -6.40 -12.19
N CYS A 40 2.75 -6.63 -11.85
CA CYS A 40 2.11 -6.01 -10.68
C CYS A 40 2.79 -6.33 -9.33
N PRO A 41 3.34 -7.53 -9.09
CA PRO A 41 4.12 -7.82 -7.88
C PRO A 41 5.38 -6.94 -7.73
N ASN A 42 5.98 -6.47 -8.83
CA ASN A 42 7.12 -5.55 -8.77
C ASN A 42 6.66 -4.17 -8.26
N PHE A 43 5.55 -3.68 -8.78
CA PHE A 43 4.94 -2.43 -8.33
C PHE A 43 4.56 -2.49 -6.84
N GLU A 44 3.97 -3.59 -6.37
CA GLU A 44 3.65 -3.78 -4.95
C GLU A 44 4.88 -3.65 -4.06
N ARG A 45 6.02 -4.24 -4.45
CA ARG A 45 7.28 -4.13 -3.71
C ARG A 45 7.82 -2.69 -3.68
N GLN A 46 7.74 -1.96 -4.79
CA GLN A 46 8.12 -0.54 -4.81
C GLN A 46 7.25 0.27 -3.85
N LEU A 47 5.93 0.03 -3.88
CA LEU A 47 4.98 0.70 -2.99
C LEU A 47 5.29 0.41 -1.52
N LEU A 48 5.55 -0.85 -1.16
CA LEU A 48 5.94 -1.26 0.20
C LEU A 48 7.25 -0.60 0.65
N THR A 49 8.23 -0.46 -0.26
CA THR A 49 9.50 0.19 0.04
C THR A 49 9.31 1.66 0.39
N MET A 50 8.57 2.41 -0.45
CA MET A 50 8.26 3.82 -0.15
C MET A 50 7.50 3.97 1.18
N ARG A 51 6.61 3.02 1.48
CA ARG A 51 5.78 3.05 2.70
C ARG A 51 6.58 2.73 3.95
N ASN A 52 7.51 1.78 3.89
CA ASN A 52 8.41 1.50 4.99
C ASN A 52 9.29 2.71 5.31
N ALA A 53 9.80 3.42 4.28
CA ALA A 53 10.55 4.65 4.47
C ALA A 53 9.70 5.74 5.15
N MET A 54 8.46 5.96 4.70
CA MET A 54 7.54 6.94 5.32
C MET A 54 7.16 6.58 6.76
N ARG A 55 6.92 5.30 7.07
CA ARG A 55 6.65 4.83 8.44
C ARG A 55 7.86 5.04 9.34
N GLN A 56 9.06 4.70 8.86
CA GLN A 56 10.29 4.90 9.59
C GLN A 56 10.52 6.39 9.89
N TRP A 57 10.33 7.28 8.91
CA TRP A 57 10.42 8.73 9.12
C TRP A 57 9.41 9.25 10.16
N ARG A 58 8.16 8.77 10.13
CA ARG A 58 7.15 9.15 11.13
C ARG A 58 7.51 8.69 12.55
N ASN A 59 8.11 7.52 12.68
CA ASN A 59 8.59 7.02 13.96
C ASN A 59 9.75 7.88 14.48
N TYR A 60 10.69 8.29 13.63
CA TYR A 60 11.75 9.24 14.01
C TYR A 60 11.21 10.61 14.45
N ALA A 61 10.20 11.15 13.76
CA ALA A 61 9.56 12.41 14.17
C ALA A 61 8.84 12.33 15.52
N SER A 62 8.55 11.12 16.02
CA SER A 62 7.88 10.90 17.31
C SER A 62 8.87 10.70 18.47
N ASP A 63 10.16 10.48 18.16
CA ASP A 63 11.26 10.34 19.12
C ASP A 63 12.00 11.68 19.38
N GLU A 64 11.49 12.80 18.84
CA GLU A 64 11.96 14.11 19.24
C GLU A 64 11.52 14.36 20.69
N PRO A 65 12.45 14.55 21.65
CA PRO A 65 12.08 14.85 23.03
C PRO A 65 11.22 16.11 23.03
N PRO A 66 10.16 16.20 23.89
CA PRO A 66 9.31 17.36 23.92
C PRO A 66 10.18 18.60 24.15
N THR A 67 10.25 19.49 23.16
CA THR A 67 10.93 20.77 23.30
C THR A 67 10.22 21.55 24.42
N PRO A 68 10.87 21.79 25.58
CA PRO A 68 10.28 22.64 26.59
C PRO A 68 10.48 24.08 26.14
N GLY A 69 9.37 24.76 25.80
CA GLY A 69 9.33 26.21 25.68
C GLY A 69 9.43 26.74 24.24
N ARG A 70 8.26 27.11 23.72
CA ARG A 70 8.07 28.47 23.20
C ARG A 70 6.70 28.96 23.67
#